data_AF-A0A7K4FVT9-F1
#
_entry.id   AF-A0A7K4FVT9-F1
#
_cell.length_a   1.000
_cell.length_b   1.000
_cell.length_c   1.000
_cell.angle_alpha   90.00
_cell.angle_beta   90.00
_cell.angle_gamma   90.00
#
_symmetry.space_group_name_H-M   'P 1'
#
loop_
_entity.id
_entity.type
_entity.pdbx_description
1 polymer ?
#
loop_
_entity_poly.entity_id
_entity_poly.type
_entity_poly.pdbx_seq_one_letter_code
_entity_poly.pdbx_strand_id
1 'polypeptide(L)'
;MSDLDTFAFSAISRTRMAKPPQKVIVVRDEKDLQEISAIPRYELFRGIEGDIILDLTRLRGVEDNGNYLKVLSGTKWSEVLPYAPEIWSNLDYSVGGTIHFDDEGFGFNEFGEMKNKVNIEGYSEGKKYVGKYTGGIIFSVSILKENKAIKFMRIIYSLENIIGKVKSWFSSTIPPFRDISIFKTGNEVNLLVSYPTIRESLVSKLLNGFEDSEPLYPKIKPGYIYAGKIPTNDLSPLFGNVENLYITVRRDMSYFRAFSKVPLNLPGLLSYSDKGENMFNGCILCGKCVDTCPHSWQHENSITYSPFGFYTLTKYRKQVEVANCHMCGVCNTVCPVQLPIVESLRNYSNPPKINLKKEIYIPTRRSIIITPISESLVKDALKLIKYFSTRGEKIGIVTLNESIDSLVKGNIDKNKVYKTLEKIDEVITLTPEEYNYLIALKNVKVIEITFAFELLMPFISNLLKKMKVHSSCFYSFEGGIKGCSYELLNLINGEGKGKTPDAEISLCPLASKKLGIKSYIDILQVNLDIEEEKAIYQELLTSLQKSKDIITDSQWYLDLDNSLFEKVIDNIITKVLENKSTELLIDFYLNLDDYDFSSLDISIKERIALIYKK
;
A
#
# COMPACT_ATOMS: atom_id res chain seq x y z
N MET A 1 -8.55 -18.60 1.85
CA MET A 1 -7.73 -17.72 2.73
C MET A 1 -6.42 -18.40 3.04
N SER A 2 -5.38 -17.62 3.30
CA SER A 2 -4.03 -18.16 3.56
C SER A 2 -3.89 -18.61 5.01
N ASP A 3 -3.03 -19.60 5.29
CA ASP A 3 -2.66 -19.97 6.66
C ASP A 3 -2.15 -18.76 7.46
N LEU A 4 -1.54 -17.79 6.78
CA LEU A 4 -1.04 -16.55 7.36
C LEU A 4 -2.13 -15.65 7.96
N ASP A 5 -3.35 -15.70 7.43
CA ASP A 5 -4.47 -14.92 7.99
C ASP A 5 -4.77 -15.37 9.43
N THR A 6 -4.67 -16.67 9.73
CA THR A 6 -4.86 -17.17 11.11
C THR A 6 -3.87 -16.51 12.07
N PHE A 7 -2.59 -16.47 11.72
CA PHE A 7 -1.56 -15.82 12.53
C PHE A 7 -1.81 -14.32 12.69
N ALA A 8 -2.29 -13.62 11.67
CA ALA A 8 -2.62 -12.20 11.78
C ALA A 8 -3.78 -11.96 12.77
N PHE A 9 -4.83 -12.79 12.73
CA PHE A 9 -5.98 -12.66 13.63
C PHE A 9 -5.74 -13.15 15.07
N SER A 10 -4.61 -13.81 15.34
CA SER A 10 -4.15 -14.11 16.70
C SER A 10 -3.85 -12.84 17.52
N ALA A 11 -3.57 -11.72 16.85
CA ALA A 11 -3.39 -10.42 17.51
C ALA A 11 -4.73 -9.97 18.10
N ILE A 12 -4.80 -9.98 19.44
CA ILE A 12 -6.01 -9.58 20.16
C ILE A 12 -5.98 -8.08 20.41
N SER A 13 -4.90 -7.57 20.98
CA SER A 13 -4.64 -6.14 21.14
C SER A 13 -3.14 -5.90 20.99
N ARG A 14 -2.68 -4.65 21.00
CA ARG A 14 -1.25 -4.36 20.84
C ARG A 14 -0.35 -4.95 21.94
N THR A 15 -0.91 -5.40 23.06
CA THR A 15 -0.16 -6.05 24.16
C THR A 15 -0.61 -7.49 24.43
N ARG A 16 -1.55 -8.04 23.65
CA ARG A 16 -2.08 -9.39 23.86
C ARG A 16 -2.17 -10.16 22.56
N MET A 17 -1.68 -11.39 22.58
CA MET A 17 -1.87 -12.38 21.53
C MET A 17 -2.56 -13.62 22.08
N ALA A 18 -3.40 -14.22 21.26
CA ALA A 18 -4.00 -15.52 21.47
C ALA A 18 -3.22 -16.61 20.72
N LYS A 19 -3.62 -17.87 20.88
CA LYS A 19 -3.22 -18.89 19.90
C LYS A 19 -3.81 -18.55 18.52
N PRO A 20 -3.09 -18.82 17.42
CA PRO A 20 -3.69 -18.69 16.10
C PRO A 20 -5.00 -19.50 16.01
N PRO A 21 -6.10 -18.91 15.53
CA PRO A 21 -7.33 -19.63 15.29
C PRO A 21 -7.09 -20.75 14.27
N GLN A 22 -7.91 -21.79 14.33
CA GLN A 22 -7.89 -22.87 13.35
C GLN A 22 -8.43 -22.39 12.00
N LYS A 23 -9.38 -21.45 12.02
CA LYS A 23 -10.05 -20.95 10.83
C LYS A 23 -10.42 -19.47 10.97
N VAL A 24 -10.26 -18.72 9.89
CA VAL A 24 -10.84 -17.38 9.76
C VAL A 24 -11.78 -17.38 8.56
N ILE A 25 -12.96 -16.80 8.71
CA ILE A 25 -13.99 -16.69 7.67
C ILE A 25 -14.24 -15.20 7.45
N VAL A 26 -13.96 -14.70 6.25
CA VAL A 26 -14.32 -13.33 5.86
C VAL A 26 -15.81 -13.28 5.59
N VAL A 27 -16.54 -12.51 6.39
CA VAL A 27 -18.00 -12.36 6.27
C VAL A 27 -18.30 -11.37 5.14
N ARG A 28 -18.98 -11.84 4.10
CA ARG A 28 -19.45 -11.02 2.98
C ARG A 28 -20.96 -10.82 3.03
N ASP A 29 -21.69 -11.83 3.49
CA ASP A 29 -23.14 -11.77 3.63
C ASP A 29 -23.65 -12.61 4.83
N GLU A 30 -24.98 -12.62 5.02
CA GLU A 30 -25.62 -13.31 6.15
C GLU A 30 -25.37 -14.83 6.19
N LYS A 31 -25.03 -15.47 5.06
CA LYS A 31 -24.83 -16.93 5.01
C LYS A 31 -23.54 -17.35 5.72
N ASP A 32 -22.56 -16.46 5.78
CA ASP A 32 -21.28 -16.71 6.45
C ASP A 32 -21.41 -16.74 7.99
N LEU A 33 -22.60 -16.40 8.54
CA LEU A 33 -22.86 -16.26 9.97
C LEU A 33 -23.48 -17.51 10.63
N GLN A 34 -23.61 -18.61 9.89
CA GLN A 34 -24.29 -19.82 10.38
C GLN A 34 -23.43 -20.67 11.33
N GLU A 35 -22.15 -20.33 11.50
CA GLU A 35 -21.21 -21.14 12.28
C GLU A 35 -21.38 -20.92 13.80
N ILE A 36 -21.83 -21.98 14.50
CA ILE A 36 -22.32 -21.92 15.88
C ILE A 36 -21.23 -21.55 16.92
N SER A 37 -19.97 -21.90 16.66
CA SER A 37 -18.84 -21.72 17.59
C SER A 37 -17.92 -20.54 17.25
N ALA A 38 -18.27 -19.71 16.26
CA ALA A 38 -17.38 -18.66 15.78
C ALA A 38 -17.48 -17.37 16.61
N ILE A 39 -16.35 -16.67 16.73
CA ILE A 39 -16.25 -15.38 17.42
C ILE A 39 -16.10 -14.22 16.43
N PRO A 40 -16.72 -13.05 16.68
CA PRO A 40 -16.65 -11.94 15.75
C PRO A 40 -15.36 -11.12 15.89
N ARG A 41 -14.87 -10.59 14.77
CA ARG A 41 -13.85 -9.54 14.71
C ARG A 41 -14.38 -8.35 13.90
N TYR A 42 -14.79 -7.29 14.60
CA TYR A 42 -15.32 -6.08 13.97
C TYR A 42 -14.23 -5.06 13.60
N GLU A 43 -13.07 -5.13 14.25
CA GLU A 43 -11.92 -4.25 14.02
C GLU A 43 -10.60 -4.92 14.39
N LEU A 44 -9.48 -4.34 13.98
CA LEU A 44 -8.16 -5.02 14.06
C LEU A 44 -7.37 -4.74 15.34
N PHE A 45 -7.68 -3.67 16.08
CA PHE A 45 -6.90 -3.26 17.24
C PHE A 45 -7.34 -3.88 18.57
N ARG A 46 -8.52 -4.51 18.60
CA ARG A 46 -9.02 -5.29 19.73
C ARG A 46 -9.84 -6.49 19.25
N GLY A 47 -9.97 -7.52 20.08
CA GLY A 47 -10.75 -8.71 19.74
C GLY A 47 -10.87 -9.70 20.89
N ILE A 48 -11.36 -10.90 20.57
CA ILE A 48 -11.51 -12.02 21.51
C ILE A 48 -10.80 -13.24 20.91
N GLU A 49 -10.37 -14.15 21.77
CA GLU A 49 -9.76 -15.44 21.40
C GLU A 49 -10.83 -16.48 21.06
N GLY A 50 -10.57 -17.30 20.05
CA GLY A 50 -11.45 -18.39 19.63
C GLY A 50 -10.88 -19.16 18.44
N ASP A 51 -11.34 -20.41 18.27
CA ASP A 51 -10.83 -21.33 17.24
C ASP A 51 -11.30 -20.95 15.83
N ILE A 52 -12.50 -20.35 15.72
CA ILE A 52 -13.05 -19.86 14.45
C ILE A 52 -13.33 -18.37 14.61
N ILE A 53 -12.71 -17.55 13.76
CA ILE A 53 -12.93 -16.10 13.75
C ILE A 53 -13.74 -15.71 12.51
N LEU A 54 -14.82 -14.97 12.73
CA LEU A 54 -15.52 -14.27 11.66
C LEU A 54 -14.91 -12.88 11.50
N ASP A 55 -14.27 -12.61 10.37
CA ASP A 55 -13.78 -11.29 10.02
C ASP A 55 -14.93 -10.44 9.46
N LEU A 56 -15.45 -9.54 10.29
CA LEU A 56 -16.47 -8.55 9.93
C LEU A 56 -15.87 -7.17 9.67
N THR A 57 -14.53 -7.01 9.69
CA THR A 57 -13.88 -5.69 9.58
C THR A 57 -14.19 -4.96 8.27
N ARG A 58 -14.67 -5.70 7.27
CA ARG A 58 -15.06 -5.22 5.95
C ARG A 58 -16.55 -5.26 5.66
N LEU A 59 -17.35 -5.79 6.58
CA LEU A 59 -18.80 -5.76 6.47
C LEU A 59 -19.27 -4.33 6.79
N ARG A 60 -19.12 -3.42 5.82
CA ARG A 60 -19.36 -1.97 5.96
C ARG A 60 -20.44 -1.50 5.01
N GLY A 61 -21.25 -0.57 5.49
CA GLY A 61 -22.35 0.01 4.73
C GLY A 61 -23.35 0.72 5.64
N VAL A 62 -23.93 1.80 5.12
CA VAL A 62 -24.99 2.56 5.77
C VAL A 62 -26.19 2.62 4.83
N GLU A 63 -27.33 2.14 5.30
CA GLU A 63 -28.62 2.27 4.63
C GLU A 63 -29.48 3.26 5.41
N ASP A 64 -29.82 4.39 4.78
CA ASP A 64 -30.67 5.43 5.36
C ASP A 64 -32.15 5.12 5.10
N ASN A 65 -32.89 4.80 6.15
CA ASN A 65 -34.32 4.47 6.11
C ASN A 65 -35.20 5.67 6.52
N GLY A 66 -34.69 6.89 6.37
CA GLY A 66 -35.40 8.13 6.68
C GLY A 66 -35.26 8.54 8.14
N ASN A 67 -35.87 7.80 9.07
CA ASN A 67 -35.85 8.10 10.52
C ASN A 67 -34.76 7.36 11.30
N TYR A 68 -34.23 6.28 10.72
CA TYR A 68 -33.18 5.47 11.32
C TYR A 68 -32.21 5.01 10.23
N LEU A 69 -31.02 4.64 10.66
CA LEU A 69 -29.94 4.08 9.85
C LEU A 69 -29.85 2.59 10.16
N LYS A 70 -29.76 1.75 9.12
CA LYS A 70 -29.31 0.37 9.25
C LYS A 70 -27.83 0.34 8.88
N VAL A 71 -26.97 0.04 9.85
CA VAL A 71 -25.52 0.12 9.71
C VAL A 71 -24.91 -1.27 9.85
N LEU A 72 -24.13 -1.70 8.86
CA LEU A 72 -23.41 -2.97 8.94
C LEU A 72 -22.33 -2.92 10.02
N SER A 73 -22.11 -4.03 10.72
CA SER A 73 -21.37 -4.06 11.98
C SER A 73 -19.90 -3.63 11.90
N GLY A 74 -19.23 -3.83 10.76
CA GLY A 74 -17.84 -3.40 10.54
C GLY A 74 -17.68 -1.92 10.18
N THR A 75 -18.78 -1.19 9.94
CA THR A 75 -18.75 0.23 9.55
C THR A 75 -18.18 1.09 10.68
N LYS A 76 -17.24 1.98 10.39
CA LYS A 76 -16.67 2.88 11.40
C LYS A 76 -17.59 4.06 11.69
N TRP A 77 -17.56 4.60 12.91
CA TRP A 77 -18.34 5.80 13.24
C TRP A 77 -18.03 6.99 12.34
N SER A 78 -16.78 7.16 11.88
CA SER A 78 -16.44 8.19 10.88
C SER A 78 -17.27 8.13 9.59
N GLU A 79 -17.74 6.93 9.22
CA GLU A 79 -18.55 6.69 8.02
C GLU A 79 -20.04 6.89 8.29
N VAL A 80 -20.48 6.80 9.56
CA VAL A 80 -21.89 6.95 9.97
C VAL A 80 -22.24 8.40 10.32
N LEU A 81 -21.29 9.15 10.89
CA LEU A 81 -21.47 10.55 11.31
C LEU A 81 -22.15 11.46 10.28
N PRO A 82 -21.82 11.39 8.97
CA PRO A 82 -22.47 12.23 7.95
C PRO A 82 -23.99 12.06 7.84
N TYR A 83 -24.54 10.96 8.36
CA TYR A 83 -25.97 10.64 8.33
C TYR A 83 -26.71 11.13 9.58
N ALA A 84 -26.07 11.94 10.43
CA ALA A 84 -26.61 12.52 11.66
C ALA A 84 -27.24 11.48 12.62
N PRO A 85 -26.47 10.47 13.10
CA PRO A 85 -26.99 9.51 14.07
C PRO A 85 -27.26 10.18 15.44
N GLU A 86 -28.28 9.75 16.18
CA GLU A 86 -28.62 10.24 17.53
C GLU A 86 -27.49 9.97 18.55
N ILE A 87 -26.70 8.93 18.30
CA ILE A 87 -25.58 8.50 19.14
C ILE A 87 -24.35 8.21 18.25
N TRP A 88 -23.16 8.36 18.81
CA TRP A 88 -21.89 7.97 18.16
C TRP A 88 -20.80 7.70 19.18
N SER A 89 -19.70 7.10 18.76
CA SER A 89 -18.54 6.83 19.61
C SER A 89 -17.24 7.28 18.92
N ASN A 90 -16.10 6.71 19.31
CA ASN A 90 -14.80 6.94 18.71
C ASN A 90 -14.83 6.71 17.21
N LEU A 91 -14.33 7.67 16.42
CA LEU A 91 -14.48 7.66 14.97
C LEU A 91 -13.76 6.50 14.29
N ASP A 92 -12.70 5.98 14.90
CA ASP A 92 -11.94 4.86 14.35
C ASP A 92 -12.57 3.48 14.71
N TYR A 93 -13.58 3.45 15.60
CA TYR A 93 -14.23 2.22 16.04
C TYR A 93 -15.35 1.81 15.11
N SER A 94 -15.50 0.49 14.97
CA SER A 94 -16.67 -0.11 14.32
C SER A 94 -17.94 0.02 15.18
N VAL A 95 -19.10 0.22 14.55
CA VAL A 95 -20.39 0.28 15.24
C VAL A 95 -20.69 -1.04 15.96
N GLY A 96 -20.48 -2.18 15.30
CA GLY A 96 -20.65 -3.51 15.89
C GLY A 96 -19.71 -3.75 17.07
N GLY A 97 -18.44 -3.38 16.93
CA GLY A 97 -17.46 -3.45 18.02
C GLY A 97 -17.86 -2.59 19.22
N THR A 98 -18.36 -1.38 18.97
CA THR A 98 -18.84 -0.46 20.01
C THR A 98 -19.93 -1.09 20.87
N ILE A 99 -20.93 -1.73 20.24
CA ILE A 99 -22.03 -2.39 20.95
C ILE A 99 -21.55 -3.69 21.63
N HIS A 100 -20.72 -4.47 20.96
CA HIS A 100 -20.22 -5.76 21.47
C HIS A 100 -19.31 -5.60 22.70
N PHE A 101 -18.42 -4.62 22.68
CA PHE A 101 -17.49 -4.33 23.78
C PHE A 101 -18.06 -3.37 24.83
N ASP A 102 -19.34 -2.99 24.67
CA ASP A 102 -20.08 -2.13 25.59
C ASP A 102 -19.35 -0.79 25.86
N ASP A 103 -18.92 -0.16 24.77
CA ASP A 103 -18.18 1.09 24.79
C ASP A 103 -19.03 2.29 25.19
N GLU A 104 -18.34 3.36 25.56
CA GLU A 104 -18.90 4.69 25.69
C GLU A 104 -19.39 5.26 24.36
N GLY A 105 -20.24 6.28 24.46
CA GLY A 105 -20.58 7.12 23.32
C GLY A 105 -21.29 8.40 23.75
N PHE A 106 -21.49 9.26 22.77
CA PHE A 106 -22.28 10.46 22.90
C PHE A 106 -23.72 10.15 23.31
N GLY A 107 -24.21 10.95 24.26
CA GLY A 107 -25.55 10.82 24.83
C GLY A 107 -25.58 9.95 26.08
N PHE A 108 -24.42 9.60 26.65
CA PHE A 108 -24.33 8.68 27.79
C PHE A 108 -25.09 9.19 29.02
N ASN A 109 -25.11 10.50 29.27
CA ASN A 109 -25.85 11.08 30.39
C ASN A 109 -27.37 10.87 30.26
N GLU A 110 -27.92 11.12 29.07
CA GLU A 110 -29.37 11.01 28.80
C GLU A 110 -29.80 9.55 28.58
N PHE A 111 -28.98 8.76 27.89
CA PHE A 111 -29.39 7.48 27.33
C PHE A 111 -28.78 6.27 28.04
N GLY A 112 -27.72 6.46 28.82
CA GLY A 112 -26.93 5.37 29.37
C GLY A 112 -26.14 4.63 28.29
N GLU A 113 -25.90 3.34 28.51
CA GLU A 113 -25.08 2.50 27.61
C GLU A 113 -25.69 2.41 26.20
N MET A 114 -24.84 2.54 25.16
CA MET A 114 -25.29 2.64 23.77
C MET A 114 -26.12 1.43 23.31
N LYS A 115 -25.80 0.23 23.80
CA LYS A 115 -26.56 -1.01 23.49
C LYS A 115 -28.04 -0.90 23.85
N ASN A 116 -28.41 -0.06 24.81
CA ASN A 116 -29.79 0.14 25.22
C ASN A 116 -30.57 1.03 24.23
N LYS A 117 -29.87 1.83 23.41
CA LYS A 117 -30.47 2.75 22.44
C LYS A 117 -30.63 2.22 21.04
N VAL A 118 -29.94 1.14 20.71
CA VAL A 118 -30.01 0.53 19.39
C VAL A 118 -30.84 -0.74 19.41
N ASN A 119 -31.27 -1.17 18.23
CA ASN A 119 -31.64 -2.56 17.98
C ASN A 119 -30.61 -3.15 17.02
N ILE A 120 -30.48 -4.47 17.01
CA ILE A 120 -29.52 -5.16 16.15
C ILE A 120 -30.20 -6.32 15.43
N GLU A 121 -29.68 -6.65 14.26
CA GLU A 121 -29.85 -7.96 13.64
C GLU A 121 -28.58 -8.77 13.98
N GLY A 122 -28.76 -9.87 14.70
CA GLY A 122 -27.64 -10.65 15.24
C GLY A 122 -27.88 -12.14 15.13
N TYR A 123 -26.83 -12.90 15.43
CA TYR A 123 -26.82 -14.35 15.35
C TYR A 123 -26.30 -14.92 16.68
N SER A 124 -27.08 -15.81 17.27
CA SER A 124 -26.71 -16.55 18.46
C SER A 124 -26.93 -18.03 18.18
N GLU A 125 -25.91 -18.85 18.40
CA GLU A 125 -25.95 -20.29 18.11
C GLU A 125 -26.43 -20.60 16.67
N GLY A 126 -25.96 -19.80 15.70
CA GLY A 126 -26.34 -19.93 14.28
C GLY A 126 -27.75 -19.46 13.93
N LYS A 127 -28.55 -19.00 14.91
CA LYS A 127 -29.93 -18.51 14.69
C LYS A 127 -29.97 -16.98 14.67
N LYS A 128 -30.63 -16.44 13.64
CA LYS A 128 -30.88 -15.00 13.52
C LYS A 128 -31.86 -14.53 14.60
N TYR A 129 -31.59 -13.37 15.19
CA TYR A 129 -32.50 -12.66 16.09
C TYR A 129 -32.48 -11.16 15.79
N VAL A 130 -33.57 -10.48 16.12
CA VAL A 130 -33.73 -9.04 15.96
C VAL A 130 -34.23 -8.45 17.27
N GLY A 131 -33.56 -7.39 17.75
CA GLY A 131 -33.96 -6.72 18.99
C GLY A 131 -32.79 -6.15 19.75
N LYS A 132 -32.85 -6.19 21.08
CA LYS A 132 -31.74 -5.77 21.94
C LYS A 132 -30.59 -6.76 21.87
N TYR A 133 -29.37 -6.25 21.98
CA TYR A 133 -28.19 -7.10 21.99
C TYR A 133 -28.14 -7.94 23.26
N THR A 134 -28.19 -9.27 23.11
CA THR A 134 -28.13 -10.23 24.22
C THR A 134 -26.91 -11.16 24.14
N GLY A 135 -25.99 -10.91 23.20
CA GLY A 135 -24.80 -11.73 22.95
C GLY A 135 -24.69 -12.25 21.52
N GLY A 136 -23.60 -12.94 21.20
CA GLY A 136 -23.35 -13.48 19.87
C GLY A 136 -22.83 -12.44 18.86
N ILE A 137 -23.04 -12.71 17.58
CA ILE A 137 -22.51 -11.95 16.44
C ILE A 137 -23.51 -10.89 16.01
N ILE A 138 -23.05 -9.67 15.75
CA ILE A 138 -23.85 -8.54 15.27
C ILE A 138 -23.64 -8.44 13.76
N PHE A 139 -24.71 -8.58 12.97
CA PHE A 139 -24.66 -8.36 11.54
C PHE A 139 -24.87 -6.88 11.20
N SER A 140 -25.92 -6.28 11.76
CA SER A 140 -26.24 -4.87 11.57
C SER A 140 -26.83 -4.24 12.83
N VAL A 141 -26.78 -2.91 12.90
CA VAL A 141 -27.26 -2.09 14.00
C VAL A 141 -28.21 -1.02 13.46
N SER A 142 -29.40 -0.95 14.03
CA SER A 142 -30.40 0.08 13.74
C SER A 142 -30.25 1.25 14.72
N ILE A 143 -29.92 2.43 14.20
CA ILE A 143 -29.61 3.65 14.96
C ILE A 143 -30.60 4.75 14.55
N LEU A 144 -31.26 5.40 15.51
CA LEU A 144 -32.12 6.55 15.19
C LEU A 144 -31.30 7.74 14.68
N LYS A 145 -31.89 8.53 13.79
CA LYS A 145 -31.29 9.81 13.37
C LYS A 145 -31.65 10.91 14.34
N GLU A 146 -30.74 11.85 14.50
CA GLU A 146 -30.99 13.06 15.28
C GLU A 146 -31.97 13.97 14.54
N ASN A 147 -33.09 14.29 15.18
CA ASN A 147 -34.11 15.17 14.64
C ASN A 147 -34.28 16.46 15.45
N LYS A 148 -33.52 16.63 16.53
CA LYS A 148 -33.50 17.85 17.36
C LYS A 148 -32.23 18.64 17.07
N ALA A 149 -32.36 19.96 17.07
CA ALA A 149 -31.19 20.84 17.07
C ALA A 149 -30.44 20.67 18.40
N ILE A 150 -29.17 20.28 18.32
CA ILE A 150 -28.30 20.08 19.48
C ILE A 150 -27.32 21.24 19.56
N LYS A 151 -27.24 21.85 20.74
CA LYS A 151 -26.24 22.88 21.04
C LYS A 151 -25.09 22.24 21.81
N PHE A 152 -23.87 22.64 21.47
CA PHE A 152 -22.64 22.21 22.12
C PHE A 152 -21.99 23.42 22.79
N MET A 153 -21.66 23.26 24.05
CA MET A 153 -21.05 24.31 24.87
C MET A 153 -19.76 23.77 25.45
N ARG A 154 -18.69 24.57 25.43
CA ARG A 154 -17.40 24.19 26.01
C ARG A 154 -16.93 25.16 27.09
N ILE A 155 -16.10 24.66 27.98
CA ILE A 155 -15.34 25.47 28.92
C ILE A 155 -13.95 24.84 29.15
N ILE A 156 -12.92 25.67 29.32
CA ILE A 156 -11.52 25.24 29.47
C ILE A 156 -11.04 25.58 30.88
N TYR A 157 -10.58 24.57 31.62
CA TYR A 157 -10.06 24.71 32.99
C TYR A 157 -9.06 23.61 33.31
N SER A 158 -8.47 23.60 34.51
CA SER A 158 -7.70 22.45 34.98
C SER A 158 -8.59 21.21 35.12
N LEU A 159 -8.00 20.03 34.96
CA LEU A 159 -8.71 18.75 35.10
C LEU A 159 -9.40 18.63 36.47
N GLU A 160 -8.73 19.05 37.54
CA GLU A 160 -9.28 19.03 38.90
C GLU A 160 -10.53 19.91 39.04
N ASN A 161 -10.49 21.12 38.50
CA ASN A 161 -11.63 22.04 38.53
C ASN A 161 -12.81 21.51 37.72
N ILE A 162 -12.54 20.94 36.54
CA ILE A 162 -13.58 20.31 35.70
C ILE A 162 -14.23 19.14 36.44
N ILE A 163 -13.43 18.24 37.02
CA ILE A 163 -13.93 17.10 37.78
C ILE A 163 -14.77 17.57 38.97
N GLY A 164 -14.30 18.56 39.73
CA GLY A 164 -15.04 19.14 40.85
C GLY A 164 -16.39 19.73 40.41
N LYS A 165 -16.40 20.48 39.30
CA LYS A 165 -17.62 21.04 38.72
C LYS A 165 -18.60 19.94 38.29
N VAL A 166 -18.14 18.92 37.58
CA VAL A 166 -18.99 17.79 37.14
C VAL A 166 -19.59 17.04 38.34
N LYS A 167 -18.80 16.73 39.37
CA LYS A 167 -19.31 16.07 40.58
C LYS A 167 -20.38 16.92 41.28
N SER A 168 -20.20 18.23 41.34
CA SER A 168 -21.18 19.15 41.95
C SER A 168 -22.52 19.16 41.22
N TRP A 169 -22.56 18.88 39.91
CA TRP A 169 -23.83 18.78 39.18
C TRP A 169 -24.64 17.55 39.59
N PHE A 170 -23.97 16.45 39.92
CA PHE A 170 -24.60 15.18 40.29
C PHE A 170 -24.90 15.03 41.79
N SER A 171 -24.48 15.99 42.63
CA SER A 171 -24.70 15.92 44.08
C SER A 171 -26.17 16.08 44.48
N SER A 172 -26.97 16.78 43.66
CA SER A 172 -28.37 17.10 43.96
C SER A 172 -29.38 16.61 42.92
N THR A 173 -29.02 16.54 41.64
CA THR A 173 -29.94 16.13 40.55
C THR A 173 -29.17 15.46 39.39
N ILE A 174 -29.88 14.99 38.36
CA ILE A 174 -29.28 14.66 37.07
C ILE A 174 -29.39 15.92 36.18
N PRO A 175 -28.27 16.53 35.74
CA PRO A 175 -28.32 17.70 34.90
C PRO A 175 -28.97 17.36 33.54
N PRO A 176 -29.81 18.27 32.98
CA PRO A 176 -30.59 18.02 31.76
C PRO A 176 -29.77 18.09 30.46
N PHE A 177 -28.48 17.75 30.53
CA PHE A 177 -27.61 17.59 29.37
C PHE A 177 -27.88 16.27 28.66
N ARG A 178 -27.67 16.26 27.35
CA ARG A 178 -27.58 15.03 26.56
C ARG A 178 -26.30 14.27 26.88
N ASP A 179 -25.19 14.98 26.80
CA ASP A 179 -23.86 14.44 27.01
C ASP A 179 -23.02 15.38 27.86
N ILE A 180 -22.15 14.79 28.68
CA ILE A 180 -21.18 15.48 29.51
C ILE A 180 -19.85 14.76 29.30
N SER A 181 -18.93 15.44 28.64
CA SER A 181 -17.68 14.84 28.22
C SER A 181 -16.48 15.70 28.59
N ILE A 182 -15.41 15.06 29.06
CA ILE A 182 -14.13 15.70 29.37
C ILE A 182 -13.12 15.26 28.31
N PHE A 183 -12.51 16.23 27.63
CA PHE A 183 -11.48 16.02 26.62
C PHE A 183 -10.17 16.66 27.08
N LYS A 184 -9.15 15.85 27.31
CA LYS A 184 -7.78 16.32 27.55
C LYS A 184 -6.92 16.02 26.33
N THR A 185 -6.19 17.03 25.86
CA THR A 185 -5.15 16.89 24.83
C THR A 185 -3.90 17.64 25.29
N GLY A 186 -2.88 16.90 25.73
CA GLY A 186 -1.71 17.50 26.38
C GLY A 186 -2.14 18.23 27.66
N ASN A 187 -1.90 19.54 27.70
CA ASN A 187 -2.22 20.38 28.86
C ASN A 187 -3.61 21.02 28.79
N GLU A 188 -4.26 20.97 27.62
CA GLU A 188 -5.58 21.57 27.44
C GLU A 188 -6.66 20.58 27.89
N VAL A 189 -7.56 21.03 28.77
CA VAL A 189 -8.70 20.23 29.25
C VAL A 189 -9.99 20.99 28.98
N ASN A 190 -10.86 20.36 28.20
CA ASN A 190 -12.16 20.86 27.82
C ASN A 190 -13.24 20.06 28.55
N LEU A 191 -14.20 20.75 29.16
CA LEU A 191 -15.48 20.16 29.51
C LEU A 191 -16.49 20.57 28.43
N LEU A 192 -16.94 19.57 27.67
CA LEU A 192 -17.94 19.71 26.62
C LEU A 192 -19.27 19.19 27.15
N VAL A 193 -20.32 20.01 27.02
CA VAL A 193 -21.69 19.58 27.30
C VAL A 193 -22.55 19.79 26.06
N SER A 194 -23.52 18.92 25.86
CA SER A 194 -24.49 19.05 24.77
C SER A 194 -25.91 18.93 25.29
N TYR A 195 -26.86 19.56 24.61
CA TYR A 195 -28.28 19.44 24.93
C TYR A 195 -29.18 19.86 23.75
N PRO A 196 -30.39 19.31 23.64
CA PRO A 196 -31.39 19.81 22.71
C PRO A 196 -31.75 21.27 23.04
N THR A 197 -31.83 22.15 22.04
CA THR A 197 -32.09 23.59 22.24
C THR A 197 -33.37 23.88 23.03
N ILE A 198 -34.37 23.00 22.96
CA ILE A 198 -35.59 23.07 23.78
C ILE A 198 -35.33 23.02 25.29
N ARG A 199 -34.14 22.58 25.73
CA ARG A 199 -33.73 22.51 27.15
C ARG A 199 -32.91 23.72 27.61
N GLU A 200 -32.67 24.74 26.76
CA GLU A 200 -31.80 25.90 27.05
C GLU A 200 -32.14 26.55 28.41
N SER A 201 -33.42 26.74 28.70
CA SER A 201 -33.87 27.33 29.97
C SER A 201 -33.48 26.50 31.21
N LEU A 202 -33.46 25.17 31.08
CA LEU A 202 -33.13 24.24 32.16
C LEU A 202 -31.62 24.16 32.43
N VAL A 203 -30.79 24.39 31.41
CA VAL A 203 -29.32 24.31 31.52
C VAL A 203 -28.65 25.66 31.74
N SER A 204 -29.32 26.78 31.47
CA SER A 204 -28.76 28.15 31.53
C SER A 204 -27.91 28.43 32.78
N LYS A 205 -28.37 28.02 33.97
CA LYS A 205 -27.66 28.22 35.25
C LYS A 205 -26.37 27.37 35.37
N LEU A 206 -26.29 26.25 34.68
CA LEU A 206 -25.14 25.34 34.68
C LEU A 206 -24.04 25.80 33.70
N LEU A 207 -24.42 26.60 32.71
CA LEU A 207 -23.58 27.08 31.60
C LEU A 207 -22.79 28.36 31.91
N ASN A 208 -22.71 28.79 33.17
CA ASN A 208 -21.90 29.97 33.52
C ASN A 208 -20.42 29.76 33.11
N GLY A 209 -19.91 30.67 32.30
CA GLY A 209 -18.55 30.66 31.74
C GLY A 209 -18.35 29.75 30.52
N PHE A 210 -19.40 29.08 30.03
CA PHE A 210 -19.32 28.29 28.81
C PHE A 210 -19.45 29.17 27.56
N GLU A 211 -18.81 28.73 26.49
CA GLU A 211 -18.87 29.33 25.15
C GLU A 211 -19.47 28.34 24.15
N ASP A 212 -20.06 28.86 23.07
CA ASP A 212 -20.51 28.04 21.94
C ASP A 212 -19.32 27.24 21.36
N SER A 213 -19.58 26.00 20.97
CA SER A 213 -18.57 25.08 20.44
C SER A 213 -19.14 24.19 19.35
N GLU A 214 -18.24 23.57 18.61
CA GLU A 214 -18.52 22.39 17.79
C GLU A 214 -18.37 21.10 18.62
N PRO A 215 -18.96 19.97 18.21
CA PRO A 215 -18.71 18.68 18.82
C PRO A 215 -17.24 18.28 18.71
N LEU A 216 -16.73 17.66 19.78
CA LEU A 216 -15.42 16.99 19.76
C LEU A 216 -15.61 15.49 19.59
N TYR A 217 -14.77 14.90 18.73
CA TYR A 217 -14.88 13.48 18.39
C TYR A 217 -13.65 12.70 18.88
N PRO A 218 -13.84 11.67 19.72
CA PRO A 218 -12.75 10.80 20.14
C PRO A 218 -12.20 10.03 18.93
N LYS A 219 -10.86 9.85 18.91
CA LYS A 219 -10.11 9.11 17.89
C LYS A 219 -9.04 8.28 18.56
N ILE A 220 -8.60 7.19 17.95
CA ILE A 220 -7.43 6.44 18.43
C ILE A 220 -6.20 7.34 18.32
N LYS A 221 -5.43 7.42 19.42
CA LYS A 221 -4.15 8.14 19.45
C LYS A 221 -2.97 7.15 19.52
N PRO A 222 -1.77 7.58 19.08
CA PRO A 222 -0.51 6.88 19.35
C PRO A 222 -0.33 6.51 20.83
N GLY A 223 0.36 5.39 21.08
CA GLY A 223 0.67 4.95 22.44
C GLY A 223 -0.31 3.91 23.00
N TYR A 224 -0.13 3.58 24.27
CA TYR A 224 -0.98 2.68 25.04
C TYR A 224 -2.42 3.16 25.05
N ILE A 225 -3.36 2.24 24.85
CA ILE A 225 -4.80 2.49 24.78
C ILE A 225 -5.46 1.83 25.99
N TYR A 226 -6.03 2.65 26.85
CA TYR A 226 -6.75 2.22 28.04
C TYR A 226 -8.23 2.55 27.89
N ALA A 227 -9.07 1.60 28.29
CA ALA A 227 -10.51 1.69 28.29
C ALA A 227 -11.02 1.27 29.66
N GLY A 228 -11.84 2.08 30.32
CA GLY A 228 -12.30 1.72 31.65
C GLY A 228 -13.61 2.36 32.06
N LYS A 229 -14.17 1.82 33.13
CA LYS A 229 -15.35 2.34 33.81
C LYS A 229 -15.03 2.52 35.28
N ILE A 230 -15.38 3.67 35.84
CA ILE A 230 -15.23 3.97 37.26
C ILE A 230 -16.49 4.68 37.79
N PRO A 231 -16.81 4.54 39.08
CA PRO A 231 -17.83 5.39 39.68
C PRO A 231 -17.51 6.86 39.48
N THR A 232 -18.50 7.69 39.17
CA THR A 232 -18.28 9.13 38.91
C THR A 232 -17.71 9.86 40.12
N ASN A 233 -18.04 9.40 41.32
CA ASN A 233 -17.46 9.92 42.57
C ASN A 233 -15.96 9.60 42.70
N ASP A 234 -15.46 8.59 41.99
CA ASP A 234 -14.06 8.17 42.00
C ASP A 234 -13.22 8.81 40.89
N LEU A 235 -13.80 9.72 40.10
CA LEU A 235 -13.04 10.64 39.24
C LEU A 235 -12.09 11.46 40.12
N SER A 236 -10.90 10.95 40.34
CA SER A 236 -9.83 11.48 41.18
C SER A 236 -8.71 11.98 40.27
N PRO A 237 -7.67 12.68 40.76
CA PRO A 237 -6.59 13.18 39.90
C PRO A 237 -5.72 12.08 39.22
N LEU A 238 -6.16 10.81 39.19
CA LEU A 238 -5.49 9.66 38.57
C LEU A 238 -5.09 9.88 37.09
N PHE A 239 -5.77 10.77 36.38
CA PHE A 239 -5.51 11.05 34.97
C PHE A 239 -4.58 12.25 34.73
N GLY A 240 -3.94 12.78 35.78
CA GLY A 240 -3.00 13.92 35.68
C GLY A 240 -1.87 13.68 34.67
N ASN A 241 -1.32 12.46 34.64
CA ASN A 241 -0.22 12.08 33.75
C ASN A 241 -0.66 11.54 32.37
N VAL A 242 -1.97 11.47 32.10
CA VAL A 242 -2.49 10.98 30.81
C VAL A 242 -2.35 12.06 29.75
N GLU A 243 -1.74 11.75 28.60
CA GLU A 243 -1.53 12.73 27.52
C GLU A 243 -2.83 13.04 26.77
N ASN A 244 -3.65 12.04 26.46
CA ASN A 244 -4.97 12.24 25.87
C ASN A 244 -6.02 11.45 26.64
N LEU A 245 -7.08 12.12 27.07
CA LEU A 245 -8.13 11.54 27.90
C LEU A 245 -9.49 11.93 27.33
N TYR A 246 -10.39 10.96 27.20
CA TYR A 246 -11.80 11.18 26.91
C TYR A 246 -12.59 10.54 28.04
N ILE A 247 -13.44 11.30 28.73
CA ILE A 247 -14.34 10.77 29.76
C ILE A 247 -15.76 11.14 29.39
N THR A 248 -16.68 10.19 29.33
CA THR A 248 -18.13 10.47 29.29
C THR A 248 -18.72 10.19 30.67
N VAL A 249 -19.57 11.09 31.15
CA VAL A 249 -20.01 11.08 32.54
C VAL A 249 -21.53 10.92 32.66
N ARG A 250 -21.94 10.06 33.59
CA ARG A 250 -23.30 9.94 34.12
C ARG A 250 -23.24 9.95 35.65
N ARG A 251 -24.39 10.06 36.33
CA ARG A 251 -24.46 10.16 37.79
C ARG A 251 -23.62 9.12 38.53
N ASP A 252 -23.82 7.85 38.20
CA ASP A 252 -23.25 6.76 39.00
C ASP A 252 -21.96 6.20 38.39
N MET A 253 -21.74 6.42 37.10
CA MET A 253 -20.63 5.83 36.34
C MET A 253 -20.05 6.81 35.33
N SER A 254 -18.74 6.73 35.15
CA SER A 254 -17.98 7.42 34.11
C SER A 254 -17.19 6.41 33.31
N TYR A 255 -17.24 6.55 32.00
CA TYR A 255 -16.36 5.81 31.10
C TYR A 255 -15.16 6.66 30.75
N PHE A 256 -14.00 6.04 30.60
CA PHE A 256 -12.82 6.73 30.11
C PHE A 256 -12.09 5.97 29.00
N ARG A 257 -11.47 6.76 28.13
CA ARG A 257 -10.40 6.35 27.22
C ARG A 257 -9.17 7.18 27.51
N ALA A 258 -8.08 6.52 27.86
CA ALA A 258 -6.80 7.18 28.10
C ALA A 258 -5.76 6.68 27.09
N PHE A 259 -4.99 7.61 26.54
CA PHE A 259 -3.88 7.33 25.65
C PHE A 259 -2.60 7.91 26.23
N SER A 260 -1.55 7.09 26.24
CA SER A 260 -0.27 7.44 26.87
C SER A 260 0.89 6.83 26.10
N LYS A 261 2.00 7.55 25.97
CA LYS A 261 3.27 6.98 25.45
C LYS A 261 3.92 5.97 26.39
N VAL A 262 3.64 6.05 27.69
CA VAL A 262 4.19 5.16 28.72
C VAL A 262 3.10 4.27 29.33
N PRO A 263 3.43 3.07 29.81
CA PRO A 263 2.47 2.24 30.53
C PRO A 263 1.91 2.98 31.74
N LEU A 264 0.59 2.92 31.92
CA LEU A 264 -0.12 3.45 33.08
C LEU A 264 -0.80 2.33 33.85
N ASN A 265 -0.93 2.53 35.16
CA ASN A 265 -1.75 1.70 36.03
C ASN A 265 -3.02 2.47 36.38
N LEU A 266 -4.11 2.18 35.69
CA LEU A 266 -5.42 2.84 35.88
C LEU A 266 -6.41 1.83 36.48
N PRO A 267 -7.33 2.27 37.36
CA PRO A 267 -8.37 1.40 37.91
C PRO A 267 -9.50 1.19 36.89
N GLY A 268 -10.33 0.17 37.13
CA GLY A 268 -11.56 -0.04 36.37
C GLY A 268 -11.36 -0.38 34.89
N LEU A 269 -10.19 -0.90 34.51
CA LEU A 269 -9.88 -1.24 33.13
C LEU A 269 -10.73 -2.40 32.59
N LEU A 270 -11.23 -2.21 31.38
CA LEU A 270 -11.91 -3.23 30.60
C LEU A 270 -10.91 -4.26 30.05
N SER A 271 -11.42 -5.44 29.73
CA SER A 271 -10.62 -6.64 29.36
C SER A 271 -9.72 -6.44 28.13
N TYR A 272 -10.10 -5.52 27.24
CA TYR A 272 -9.39 -5.20 26.01
C TYR A 272 -8.45 -3.98 26.14
N SER A 273 -8.28 -3.42 27.35
CA SER A 273 -7.25 -2.42 27.60
C SER A 273 -5.85 -3.00 27.47
N ASP A 274 -4.90 -2.16 27.09
CA ASP A 274 -3.51 -2.55 27.05
C ASP A 274 -2.98 -2.93 28.44
N LYS A 275 -2.22 -4.03 28.47
CA LYS A 275 -1.54 -4.59 29.64
C LYS A 275 -0.14 -5.03 29.25
N GLY A 276 0.88 -4.37 29.79
CA GLY A 276 2.28 -4.69 29.51
C GLY A 276 2.80 -4.02 28.24
N GLU A 277 3.84 -4.56 27.63
CA GLU A 277 4.56 -3.94 26.50
C GLU A 277 3.91 -4.19 25.14
N ASN A 278 4.26 -3.35 24.16
CA ASN A 278 3.80 -3.52 22.78
C ASN A 278 4.44 -4.78 22.16
N MET A 279 3.62 -5.64 21.55
CA MET A 279 4.04 -6.89 20.93
C MET A 279 4.36 -6.76 19.43
N PHE A 280 4.23 -5.58 18.82
CA PHE A 280 4.24 -5.44 17.35
C PHE A 280 5.13 -4.29 16.87
N ASN A 281 6.30 -4.11 17.50
CA ASN A 281 7.31 -3.12 17.12
C ASN A 281 6.73 -1.71 16.95
N GLY A 282 5.87 -1.29 17.88
CA GLY A 282 5.23 0.03 17.88
C GLY A 282 3.94 0.12 17.07
N CYS A 283 3.57 -0.92 16.31
CA CYS A 283 2.27 -0.96 15.64
C CYS A 283 1.13 -0.99 16.67
N ILE A 284 0.12 -0.13 16.43
CA ILE A 284 -1.07 0.00 17.29
C ILE A 284 -2.29 -0.74 16.72
N LEU A 285 -2.08 -1.56 15.69
CA LEU A 285 -3.10 -2.42 15.07
C LEU A 285 -4.34 -1.67 14.52
N CYS A 286 -4.24 -0.36 14.26
CA CYS A 286 -5.37 0.47 13.82
C CYS A 286 -5.95 0.11 12.44
N GLY A 287 -5.25 -0.72 11.64
CA GLY A 287 -5.75 -1.15 10.34
C GLY A 287 -5.76 -0.10 9.22
N LYS A 288 -5.36 1.16 9.47
CA LYS A 288 -5.38 2.22 8.44
C LYS A 288 -4.58 1.86 7.18
N CYS A 289 -3.48 1.13 7.35
CA CYS A 289 -2.69 0.63 6.23
C CYS A 289 -3.41 -0.45 5.42
N VAL A 290 -4.28 -1.26 6.02
CA VAL A 290 -5.06 -2.31 5.34
C VAL A 290 -6.03 -1.68 4.34
N ASP A 291 -6.75 -0.64 4.77
CA ASP A 291 -7.80 0.01 3.98
C ASP A 291 -7.25 0.66 2.69
N THR A 292 -5.96 0.98 2.64
CA THR A 292 -5.32 1.71 1.52
C THR A 292 -4.26 0.91 0.77
N CYS A 293 -3.92 -0.31 1.21
CA CYS A 293 -2.79 -1.06 0.66
C CYS A 293 -3.16 -1.78 -0.65
N PRO A 294 -2.52 -1.45 -1.78
CA PRO A 294 -2.81 -2.14 -3.03
C PRO A 294 -2.43 -3.63 -3.03
N HIS A 295 -1.37 -4.02 -2.30
CA HIS A 295 -0.98 -5.42 -2.14
C HIS A 295 -2.05 -6.23 -1.38
N SER A 296 -2.72 -5.61 -0.41
CA SER A 296 -3.91 -6.21 0.21
C SER A 296 -4.99 -6.45 -0.85
N TRP A 297 -5.33 -5.43 -1.64
CA TRP A 297 -6.39 -5.52 -2.67
C TRP A 297 -6.10 -6.59 -3.74
N GLN A 298 -4.83 -6.77 -4.12
CA GLN A 298 -4.37 -7.84 -5.01
C GLN A 298 -4.66 -9.24 -4.46
N HIS A 299 -4.69 -9.40 -3.15
CA HIS A 299 -4.91 -10.67 -2.45
C HIS A 299 -6.34 -10.76 -1.89
N GLU A 300 -7.33 -10.37 -2.70
CA GLU A 300 -8.74 -10.33 -2.29
C GLU A 300 -8.97 -9.54 -1.01
N ASN A 301 -8.19 -8.48 -0.84
CA ASN A 301 -8.14 -7.68 0.36
C ASN A 301 -7.62 -8.47 1.59
N SER A 302 -6.75 -9.47 1.49
CA SER A 302 -6.21 -10.09 2.71
C SER A 302 -5.46 -9.05 3.56
N ILE A 303 -5.81 -8.97 4.85
CA ILE A 303 -5.17 -8.04 5.79
C ILE A 303 -3.68 -8.38 5.99
N THR A 304 -3.33 -9.64 5.74
CA THR A 304 -1.99 -10.18 5.94
C THR A 304 -1.02 -9.69 4.88
N TYR A 305 -1.47 -9.49 3.64
CA TYR A 305 -0.66 -8.90 2.56
C TYR A 305 -0.63 -7.36 2.61
N SER A 306 -0.82 -6.81 3.82
CA SER A 306 -0.63 -5.38 4.11
C SER A 306 0.45 -5.23 5.18
N PRO A 307 0.91 -4.01 5.47
CA PRO A 307 1.80 -3.76 6.60
C PRO A 307 1.28 -4.28 7.94
N PHE A 308 -0.05 -4.36 8.12
CA PHE A 308 -0.62 -4.95 9.32
C PHE A 308 -0.12 -6.39 9.52
N GLY A 309 -0.24 -7.22 8.48
CA GLY A 309 0.26 -8.59 8.49
C GLY A 309 1.75 -8.69 8.77
N PHE A 310 2.56 -7.84 8.15
CA PHE A 310 4.01 -7.79 8.41
C PHE A 310 4.32 -7.63 9.92
N TYR A 311 3.69 -6.66 10.58
CA TYR A 311 3.92 -6.43 12.01
C TYR A 311 3.35 -7.56 12.88
N THR A 312 2.15 -8.08 12.58
CA THR A 312 1.55 -9.16 13.37
C THR A 312 2.30 -10.49 13.23
N LEU A 313 2.83 -10.78 12.03
CA LEU A 313 3.57 -12.01 11.74
C LEU A 313 4.99 -12.01 12.34
N THR A 314 5.51 -10.85 12.74
CA THR A 314 6.86 -10.74 13.32
C THR A 314 7.01 -11.61 14.57
N LYS A 315 5.95 -11.76 15.37
CA LYS A 315 5.95 -12.61 16.57
C LYS A 315 6.11 -14.10 16.27
N TYR A 316 5.78 -14.50 15.04
CA TYR A 316 5.94 -15.87 14.55
C TYR A 316 7.18 -16.05 13.66
N ARG A 317 8.00 -15.01 13.47
CA ARG A 317 9.12 -14.98 12.51
C ARG A 317 8.69 -15.26 11.06
N LYS A 318 7.44 -14.91 10.73
CA LYS A 318 6.82 -15.13 9.41
C LYS A 318 6.70 -13.85 8.56
N GLN A 319 7.23 -12.73 9.05
CA GLN A 319 7.10 -11.44 8.39
C GLN A 319 7.75 -11.41 6.99
N VAL A 320 8.77 -12.24 6.76
CA VAL A 320 9.44 -12.38 5.46
C VAL A 320 8.48 -12.83 4.36
N GLU A 321 7.45 -13.62 4.70
CA GLU A 321 6.46 -14.15 3.74
C GLU A 321 5.59 -13.05 3.11
N VAL A 322 5.54 -11.85 3.71
CA VAL A 322 4.74 -10.70 3.23
C VAL A 322 5.56 -9.42 3.04
N ALA A 323 6.88 -9.49 3.21
CA ALA A 323 7.76 -8.31 3.25
C ALA A 323 8.16 -7.75 1.86
N ASN A 324 7.87 -8.48 0.78
CA ASN A 324 8.36 -8.13 -0.55
C ASN A 324 7.75 -6.83 -1.15
N CYS A 325 6.62 -6.34 -0.65
CA CYS A 325 6.04 -5.09 -1.13
C CYS A 325 6.59 -3.87 -0.38
N HIS A 326 7.33 -3.00 -1.06
CA HIS A 326 7.89 -1.75 -0.49
C HIS A 326 7.90 -0.61 -1.53
N MET A 327 6.83 -0.52 -2.31
CA MET A 327 6.78 0.24 -3.57
C MET A 327 6.14 1.63 -3.44
N CYS A 328 4.87 1.72 -3.01
CA CYS A 328 4.11 2.98 -3.05
C CYS A 328 4.26 3.90 -1.84
N GLY A 329 4.74 3.39 -0.71
CA GLY A 329 4.92 4.16 0.52
C GLY A 329 3.65 4.72 1.18
N VAL A 330 2.45 4.53 0.61
CA VAL A 330 1.18 5.03 1.16
C VAL A 330 0.97 4.59 2.61
N CYS A 331 1.47 3.41 2.96
CA CYS A 331 1.46 2.90 4.33
C CYS A 331 2.18 3.79 5.36
N ASN A 332 3.32 4.40 5.00
CA ASN A 332 4.02 5.33 5.88
C ASN A 332 3.15 6.57 6.16
N THR A 333 2.52 7.11 5.10
CA THR A 333 1.72 8.34 5.17
C THR A 333 0.46 8.15 6.02
N VAL A 334 -0.23 7.01 5.91
CA VAL A 334 -1.46 6.76 6.67
C VAL A 334 -1.21 6.24 8.09
N CYS A 335 0.05 5.91 8.44
CA CYS A 335 0.37 5.34 9.74
C CYS A 335 0.31 6.43 10.83
N PRO A 336 -0.63 6.34 11.80
CA PRO A 336 -0.79 7.38 12.81
C PRO A 336 0.40 7.48 13.78
N VAL A 337 1.24 6.43 13.85
CA VAL A 337 2.46 6.38 14.66
C VAL A 337 3.74 6.58 13.83
N GLN A 338 3.61 6.90 12.54
CA GLN A 338 4.74 7.23 11.64
C GLN A 338 5.86 6.19 11.64
N LEU A 339 5.50 4.90 11.69
CA LEU A 339 6.50 3.82 11.58
C LEU A 339 7.22 3.87 10.23
N PRO A 340 8.52 3.52 10.16
CA PRO A 340 9.26 3.40 8.91
C PRO A 340 8.91 2.07 8.21
N ILE A 341 7.65 1.94 7.78
CA ILE A 341 7.08 0.68 7.28
C ILE A 341 7.81 0.20 6.03
N VAL A 342 8.03 1.09 5.05
CA VAL A 342 8.71 0.75 3.78
C VAL A 342 10.14 0.23 4.02
N GLU A 343 10.90 0.90 4.87
CA GLU A 343 12.27 0.49 5.22
C GLU A 343 12.26 -0.85 5.95
N SER A 344 11.33 -1.03 6.90
CA SER A 344 11.15 -2.30 7.59
C SER A 344 10.84 -3.44 6.61
N LEU A 345 9.91 -3.24 5.67
CA LEU A 345 9.57 -4.23 4.64
C LEU A 345 10.79 -4.55 3.77
N ARG A 346 11.53 -3.54 3.30
CA ARG A 346 12.75 -3.74 2.49
C ARG A 346 13.79 -4.59 3.23
N ASN A 347 14.04 -4.32 4.52
CA ASN A 347 15.02 -5.04 5.33
C ASN A 347 14.70 -6.53 5.51
N TYR A 348 13.42 -6.89 5.51
CA TYR A 348 12.96 -8.29 5.61
C TYR A 348 12.54 -8.90 4.27
N SER A 349 12.65 -8.15 3.17
CA SER A 349 12.31 -8.66 1.84
C SER A 349 13.16 -9.86 1.49
N ASN A 350 12.56 -10.83 0.81
CA ASN A 350 13.26 -12.01 0.29
C ASN A 350 12.84 -12.29 -1.17
N PRO A 351 13.12 -11.35 -2.09
CA PRO A 351 12.96 -11.56 -3.52
C PRO A 351 13.82 -12.75 -4.01
N PRO A 352 13.37 -13.47 -5.06
CA PRO A 352 14.15 -14.51 -5.71
C PRO A 352 15.40 -13.93 -6.38
N LYS A 353 16.43 -14.75 -6.55
CA LYS A 353 17.63 -14.38 -7.31
C LYS A 353 17.39 -14.58 -8.81
N ILE A 354 16.77 -13.60 -9.45
CA ILE A 354 16.58 -13.57 -10.90
C ILE A 354 17.71 -12.75 -11.53
N ASN A 355 18.46 -13.37 -12.45
CA ASN A 355 19.52 -12.74 -13.22
C ASN A 355 19.09 -12.56 -14.68
N LEU A 356 19.77 -11.67 -15.39
CA LEU A 356 19.64 -11.54 -16.84
C LEU A 356 20.10 -12.81 -17.56
N LYS A 357 19.43 -13.15 -18.66
CA LYS A 357 19.76 -14.28 -19.54
C LYS A 357 20.66 -13.88 -20.69
N LYS A 358 20.53 -12.64 -21.18
CA LYS A 358 21.32 -12.09 -22.28
C LYS A 358 22.04 -10.82 -21.82
N GLU A 359 23.31 -10.69 -22.18
CA GLU A 359 24.10 -9.47 -21.96
C GLU A 359 24.15 -8.65 -23.26
N ILE A 360 23.91 -7.34 -23.14
CA ILE A 360 23.90 -6.38 -24.24
C ILE A 360 24.80 -5.22 -23.83
N TYR A 361 25.78 -4.86 -24.65
CA TYR A 361 26.69 -3.76 -24.31
C TYR A 361 27.00 -2.91 -25.54
N ILE A 362 26.12 -1.94 -25.81
CA ILE A 362 26.24 -0.98 -26.92
C ILE A 362 26.05 0.43 -26.33
N PRO A 363 27.04 0.94 -25.57
CA PRO A 363 26.90 2.20 -24.85
C PRO A 363 27.02 3.41 -25.78
N THR A 364 26.18 4.41 -25.54
CA THR A 364 26.43 5.81 -25.92
C THR A 364 26.36 6.70 -24.67
N ARG A 365 26.61 8.01 -24.81
CA ARG A 365 26.47 8.97 -23.69
C ARG A 365 25.08 8.92 -23.05
N ARG A 366 24.04 8.53 -23.80
CA ARG A 366 22.67 8.35 -23.32
C ARG A 366 22.21 6.93 -23.63
N SER A 367 22.10 6.07 -22.63
CA SER A 367 21.83 4.64 -22.86
C SER A 367 20.62 4.16 -22.09
N ILE A 368 19.78 3.35 -22.75
CA ILE A 368 18.73 2.60 -22.08
C ILE A 368 19.37 1.47 -21.30
N ILE A 369 19.04 1.36 -20.01
CA ILE A 369 19.49 0.27 -19.17
C ILE A 369 18.45 -0.84 -19.13
N ILE A 370 18.91 -2.08 -19.34
CA ILE A 370 18.11 -3.28 -19.17
C ILE A 370 18.57 -4.03 -17.93
N THR A 371 17.65 -4.31 -17.01
CA THR A 371 17.87 -5.13 -15.82
C THR A 371 16.95 -6.37 -15.87
N PRO A 372 17.02 -7.32 -14.91
CA PRO A 372 16.03 -8.38 -14.84
C PRO A 372 14.57 -7.89 -14.77
N ILE A 373 14.34 -6.65 -14.32
CA ILE A 373 13.00 -6.04 -14.31
C ILE A 373 12.51 -5.78 -15.74
N SER A 374 13.36 -5.24 -16.60
CA SER A 374 13.01 -4.80 -17.95
C SER A 374 13.45 -5.73 -19.08
N GLU A 375 14.07 -6.87 -18.77
CA GLU A 375 14.54 -7.87 -19.75
C GLU A 375 13.48 -8.24 -20.80
N SER A 376 12.23 -8.34 -20.37
CA SER A 376 11.16 -8.73 -21.27
C SER A 376 10.69 -7.58 -22.20
N LEU A 377 11.20 -6.37 -22.00
CA LEU A 377 10.81 -5.13 -22.69
C LEU A 377 11.85 -4.66 -23.72
N VAL A 378 12.80 -5.51 -24.10
CA VAL A 378 13.86 -5.16 -25.07
C VAL A 378 13.29 -4.61 -26.39
N LYS A 379 12.17 -5.17 -26.90
CA LYS A 379 11.49 -4.62 -28.08
C LYS A 379 10.98 -3.20 -27.88
N ASP A 380 10.54 -2.86 -26.67
CA ASP A 380 10.09 -1.50 -26.37
C ASP A 380 11.29 -0.54 -26.26
N ALA A 381 12.46 -1.00 -25.79
CA ALA A 381 13.70 -0.22 -25.88
C ALA A 381 14.08 0.07 -27.34
N LEU A 382 13.98 -0.92 -28.23
CA LEU A 382 14.26 -0.75 -29.65
C LEU A 382 13.32 0.26 -30.31
N LYS A 383 12.02 0.25 -29.99
CA LYS A 383 11.06 1.27 -30.44
C LYS A 383 11.49 2.67 -30.01
N LEU A 384 11.96 2.83 -28.76
CA LEU A 384 12.46 4.13 -28.27
C LEU A 384 13.72 4.57 -29.01
N ILE A 385 14.69 3.66 -29.19
CA ILE A 385 15.93 3.95 -29.94
C ILE A 385 15.59 4.44 -31.35
N LYS A 386 14.69 3.74 -32.06
CA LYS A 386 14.20 4.17 -33.38
C LYS A 386 13.54 5.55 -33.34
N TYR A 387 12.66 5.79 -32.36
CA TYR A 387 11.98 7.07 -32.20
C TYR A 387 12.94 8.24 -32.02
N PHE A 388 13.98 8.09 -31.21
CA PHE A 388 14.98 9.12 -30.96
C PHE A 388 16.00 9.25 -32.11
N SER A 389 16.40 8.13 -32.72
CA SER A 389 17.28 8.09 -33.91
C SER A 389 16.71 8.88 -35.08
N THR A 390 15.40 8.73 -35.37
CA THR A 390 14.71 9.53 -36.40
C THR A 390 14.67 11.03 -36.12
N ARG A 391 15.04 11.46 -34.91
CA ARG A 391 15.15 12.86 -34.48
C ARG A 391 16.61 13.32 -34.30
N GLY A 392 17.58 12.52 -34.73
CA GLY A 392 19.00 12.84 -34.66
C GLY A 392 19.66 12.54 -33.31
N GLU A 393 18.98 11.83 -32.41
CA GLU A 393 19.52 11.45 -31.10
C GLU A 393 20.03 10.01 -31.11
N LYS A 394 21.30 9.82 -30.73
CA LYS A 394 21.92 8.48 -30.63
C LYS A 394 21.75 7.91 -29.22
N ILE A 395 20.87 6.92 -29.08
CA ILE A 395 20.63 6.23 -27.82
C ILE A 395 21.23 4.82 -27.86
N GLY A 396 22.05 4.51 -26.85
CA GLY A 396 22.62 3.18 -26.65
C GLY A 396 21.71 2.24 -25.86
N ILE A 397 22.11 0.98 -25.74
CA ILE A 397 21.45 -0.01 -24.88
C ILE A 397 22.50 -0.84 -24.15
N VAL A 398 22.34 -0.95 -22.83
CA VAL A 398 23.28 -1.67 -21.98
C VAL A 398 22.53 -2.48 -20.93
N THR A 399 22.92 -3.73 -20.75
CA THR A 399 22.45 -4.55 -19.64
C THR A 399 23.23 -4.29 -18.37
N LEU A 400 22.52 -4.20 -17.26
CA LEU A 400 23.12 -4.15 -15.93
C LEU A 400 22.99 -5.52 -15.26
N ASN A 401 24.12 -6.24 -15.13
CA ASN A 401 24.17 -7.57 -14.56
C ASN A 401 24.11 -7.54 -13.02
N GLU A 402 22.96 -7.09 -12.51
CA GLU A 402 22.57 -7.08 -11.10
C GLU A 402 21.30 -7.91 -10.95
N SER A 403 21.26 -8.80 -9.94
CA SER A 403 20.09 -9.61 -9.68
C SER A 403 18.91 -8.76 -9.20
N ILE A 404 17.68 -9.23 -9.40
CA ILE A 404 16.50 -8.52 -8.89
C ILE A 404 16.55 -8.34 -7.36
N ASP A 405 17.11 -9.30 -6.61
CA ASP A 405 17.23 -9.18 -5.16
C ASP A 405 18.18 -8.05 -4.74
N SER A 406 19.28 -7.87 -5.47
CA SER A 406 20.25 -6.80 -5.23
C SER A 406 19.65 -5.44 -5.52
N LEU A 407 18.94 -5.30 -6.64
CA LEU A 407 18.24 -4.07 -7.03
C LEU A 407 17.18 -3.65 -5.99
N VAL A 408 16.32 -4.60 -5.63
CA VAL A 408 15.16 -4.38 -4.73
C VAL A 408 15.61 -4.04 -3.30
N LYS A 409 16.66 -4.71 -2.81
CA LYS A 409 17.25 -4.41 -1.49
C LYS A 409 18.13 -3.17 -1.48
N GLY A 410 18.53 -2.67 -2.65
CA GLY A 410 19.53 -1.61 -2.77
C GLY A 410 20.96 -2.08 -2.45
N ASN A 411 21.21 -3.40 -2.44
CA ASN A 411 22.52 -4.01 -2.22
C ASN A 411 23.30 -4.14 -3.54
N ILE A 412 23.29 -3.08 -4.34
CA ILE A 412 23.92 -3.04 -5.66
C ILE A 412 25.43 -2.94 -5.49
N ASP A 413 26.20 -3.76 -6.23
CA ASP A 413 27.65 -3.61 -6.30
C ASP A 413 28.00 -2.35 -7.10
N LYS A 414 28.11 -1.24 -6.38
CA LYS A 414 28.40 0.08 -6.94
C LYS A 414 29.65 0.08 -7.83
N ASN A 415 30.71 -0.63 -7.44
CA ASN A 415 31.96 -0.62 -8.21
C ASN A 415 31.77 -1.31 -9.57
N LYS A 416 31.10 -2.47 -9.58
CA LYS A 416 30.77 -3.19 -10.82
C LYS A 416 29.87 -2.35 -11.71
N VAL A 417 28.80 -1.79 -11.14
CA VAL A 417 27.84 -0.94 -11.87
C VAL A 417 28.53 0.28 -12.47
N TYR A 418 29.39 0.98 -11.73
CA TYR A 418 30.09 2.15 -12.25
C TYR A 418 31.07 1.84 -13.36
N LYS A 419 31.69 0.67 -13.35
CA LYS A 419 32.55 0.23 -14.47
C LYS A 419 31.71 0.02 -15.73
N THR A 420 30.54 -0.60 -15.60
CA THR A 420 29.60 -0.78 -16.73
C THR A 420 29.13 0.56 -17.29
N LEU A 421 28.87 1.53 -16.40
CA LEU A 421 28.32 2.86 -16.76
C LEU A 421 29.39 3.92 -17.07
N GLU A 422 30.68 3.57 -17.16
CA GLU A 422 31.78 4.55 -17.27
C GLU A 422 31.66 5.49 -18.48
N LYS A 423 31.06 5.03 -19.58
CA LYS A 423 30.89 5.77 -20.84
C LYS A 423 29.51 6.45 -20.98
N ILE A 424 28.69 6.42 -19.92
CA ILE A 424 27.28 6.83 -19.94
C ILE A 424 27.09 8.02 -19.01
N ASP A 425 26.60 9.13 -19.56
CA ASP A 425 26.26 10.35 -18.81
C ASP A 425 24.80 10.32 -18.33
N GLU A 426 23.89 9.77 -19.15
CA GLU A 426 22.46 9.60 -18.82
C GLU A 426 22.01 8.14 -18.99
N VAL A 427 21.45 7.59 -17.93
CA VAL A 427 20.75 6.31 -17.91
C VAL A 427 19.26 6.54 -18.12
N ILE A 428 18.71 5.91 -19.15
CA ILE A 428 17.29 5.93 -19.46
C ILE A 428 16.68 4.60 -18.99
N THR A 429 15.65 4.64 -18.15
CA THR A 429 14.94 3.41 -17.71
C THR A 429 13.61 3.27 -18.44
N LEU A 430 13.20 2.03 -18.71
CA LEU A 430 11.93 1.75 -19.39
C LEU A 430 10.74 1.80 -18.44
N THR A 431 10.97 1.51 -17.16
CA THR A 431 9.90 1.34 -16.17
C THR A 431 10.12 2.29 -14.99
N PRO A 432 9.03 2.76 -14.36
CA PRO A 432 9.13 3.58 -13.16
C PRO A 432 9.69 2.79 -11.96
N GLU A 433 9.49 1.46 -11.93
CA GLU A 433 10.09 0.56 -10.96
C GLU A 433 11.62 0.59 -11.02
N GLU A 434 12.18 0.42 -12.22
CA GLU A 434 13.61 0.38 -12.46
C GLU A 434 14.25 1.75 -12.19
N TYR A 435 13.56 2.83 -12.59
CA TYR A 435 13.94 4.20 -12.23
C TYR A 435 14.10 4.35 -10.70
N ASN A 436 13.10 3.91 -9.95
CA ASN A 436 13.09 4.06 -8.49
C ASN A 436 14.23 3.29 -7.80
N TYR A 437 14.64 2.13 -8.29
CA TYR A 437 15.76 1.39 -7.70
C TYR A 437 17.12 1.94 -8.13
N LEU A 438 17.26 2.37 -9.39
CA LEU A 438 18.53 2.89 -9.91
C LEU A 438 18.82 4.32 -9.46
N ILE A 439 17.82 5.12 -9.05
CA ILE A 439 18.04 6.51 -8.59
C ILE A 439 19.07 6.61 -7.45
N ALA A 440 19.22 5.56 -6.64
CA ALA A 440 20.21 5.48 -5.57
C ALA A 440 21.66 5.63 -6.06
N LEU A 441 21.92 5.38 -7.36
CA LEU A 441 23.22 5.56 -7.99
C LEU A 441 23.58 7.05 -8.21
N LYS A 442 22.60 7.97 -8.28
CA LYS A 442 22.85 9.43 -8.43
C LYS A 442 23.63 10.02 -7.25
N ASN A 443 23.44 9.47 -6.05
CA ASN A 443 23.99 10.02 -4.81
C ASN A 443 25.51 9.79 -4.63
N VAL A 444 26.20 9.30 -5.66
CA VAL A 444 27.61 8.87 -5.58
C VAL A 444 28.45 9.31 -6.79
N LYS A 445 27.85 9.46 -7.98
CA LYS A 445 28.49 9.97 -9.21
C LYS A 445 27.55 10.91 -9.96
N VAL A 446 28.12 11.78 -10.81
CA VAL A 446 27.38 12.68 -11.71
C VAL A 446 26.85 11.90 -12.93
N ILE A 447 25.91 10.98 -12.70
CA ILE A 447 25.16 10.27 -13.75
C ILE A 447 23.70 10.68 -13.64
N GLU A 448 23.11 11.14 -14.73
CA GLU A 448 21.68 11.41 -14.80
C GLU A 448 20.92 10.09 -14.99
N ILE A 449 19.76 9.98 -14.35
CA ILE A 449 18.88 8.81 -14.45
C ILE A 449 17.49 9.36 -14.70
N THR A 450 16.91 8.96 -15.82
CA THR A 450 15.66 9.51 -16.34
C THR A 450 14.73 8.37 -16.72
N PHE A 451 13.47 8.49 -16.30
CA PHE A 451 12.45 7.56 -16.76
C PHE A 451 12.04 7.94 -18.19
N ALA A 452 12.09 7.02 -19.15
CA ALA A 452 11.87 7.34 -20.58
C ALA A 452 10.55 8.08 -20.86
N PHE A 453 9.51 7.83 -20.07
CA PHE A 453 8.26 8.59 -20.15
C PHE A 453 8.44 10.10 -19.94
N GLU A 454 9.31 10.52 -19.02
CA GLU A 454 9.58 11.94 -18.72
C GLU A 454 10.21 12.66 -19.92
N LEU A 455 11.04 11.97 -20.69
CA LEU A 455 11.59 12.47 -21.95
C LEU A 455 10.51 12.64 -23.03
N LEU A 456 9.47 11.80 -22.99
CA LEU A 456 8.40 11.80 -23.98
C LEU A 456 7.26 12.74 -23.64
N MET A 457 7.11 13.14 -22.38
CA MET A 457 6.04 14.01 -21.87
C MET A 457 5.76 15.24 -22.74
N PRO A 458 6.76 16.00 -23.22
CA PRO A 458 6.53 17.14 -24.11
C PRO A 458 5.79 16.79 -25.41
N PHE A 459 5.91 15.55 -25.88
CA PHE A 459 5.37 15.10 -27.16
C PHE A 459 4.02 14.38 -27.04
N ILE A 460 3.77 13.66 -25.94
CA ILE A 460 2.59 12.78 -25.80
C ILE A 460 1.55 13.25 -24.77
N SER A 461 1.84 14.29 -23.97
CA SER A 461 0.96 14.73 -22.87
C SER A 461 -0.47 15.09 -23.32
N ASN A 462 -0.64 15.74 -24.47
CA ASN A 462 -1.95 16.13 -24.99
C ASN A 462 -2.81 14.92 -25.42
N LEU A 463 -2.18 13.83 -25.84
CA LEU A 463 -2.87 12.58 -26.18
C LEU A 463 -3.34 11.88 -24.91
N LEU A 464 -2.46 11.81 -23.90
CA LEU A 464 -2.73 11.15 -22.62
C LEU A 464 -3.91 11.76 -21.85
N LYS A 465 -4.08 13.09 -21.90
CA LYS A 465 -5.19 13.79 -21.22
C LYS A 465 -6.58 13.33 -21.67
N LYS A 466 -6.69 12.68 -22.84
CA LYS A 466 -7.95 12.18 -23.39
C LYS A 466 -8.19 10.69 -23.12
N MET A 467 -7.26 10.03 -22.43
CA MET A 467 -7.27 8.58 -22.22
C MET A 467 -7.38 8.24 -20.74
N LYS A 468 -7.89 7.05 -20.43
CA LYS A 468 -7.76 6.44 -19.11
C LYS A 468 -6.33 5.93 -18.89
N VAL A 469 -5.52 6.70 -18.20
CA VAL A 469 -4.09 6.40 -17.95
C VAL A 469 -3.91 5.68 -16.62
N HIS A 470 -3.41 4.45 -16.64
CA HIS A 470 -2.95 3.75 -15.45
C HIS A 470 -1.56 4.25 -15.02
N SER A 471 -1.46 4.68 -13.75
CA SER A 471 -0.21 5.10 -13.10
C SER A 471 0.24 4.06 -12.08
N SER A 472 1.53 3.70 -12.12
CA SER A 472 2.17 2.72 -11.21
C SER A 472 2.28 3.19 -9.77
N CYS A 473 2.64 2.27 -8.87
CA CYS A 473 3.04 2.60 -7.49
C CYS A 473 4.28 3.52 -7.38
N PHE A 474 5.15 3.51 -8.40
CA PHE A 474 6.42 4.24 -8.39
C PHE A 474 6.36 5.57 -9.14
N TYR A 475 5.25 5.87 -9.81
CA TYR A 475 5.12 7.06 -10.63
C TYR A 475 3.68 7.54 -10.68
N SER A 476 3.44 8.76 -10.22
CA SER A 476 2.13 9.42 -10.25
C SER A 476 2.01 10.35 -11.44
N PHE A 477 0.90 10.24 -12.17
CA PHE A 477 0.52 11.16 -13.24
C PHE A 477 -0.81 11.85 -12.89
N GLU A 478 -0.90 13.15 -13.17
CA GLU A 478 -2.10 13.94 -12.89
C GLU A 478 -3.30 13.44 -13.72
N GLY A 479 -4.44 13.20 -13.08
CA GLY A 479 -5.61 12.59 -13.73
C GLY A 479 -5.46 11.09 -14.00
N GLY A 480 -4.34 10.48 -13.64
CA GLY A 480 -4.12 9.04 -13.77
C GLY A 480 -4.93 8.22 -12.77
N ILE A 481 -5.43 7.08 -13.22
CA ILE A 481 -6.02 6.05 -12.37
C ILE A 481 -4.87 5.39 -11.60
N LYS A 482 -4.83 5.62 -10.28
CA LYS A 482 -3.83 5.00 -9.41
C LYS A 482 -4.11 3.51 -9.29
N GLY A 483 -3.14 2.68 -9.70
CA GLY A 483 -3.15 1.24 -9.55
C GLY A 483 -1.76 0.76 -9.17
N CYS A 484 -1.66 -0.33 -8.42
CA CYS A 484 -0.35 -0.92 -8.21
C CYS A 484 0.12 -1.61 -9.47
N SER A 485 1.39 -1.41 -9.81
CA SER A 485 2.11 -2.29 -10.72
C SER A 485 2.30 -3.64 -10.04
N TYR A 486 1.24 -4.44 -10.04
CA TYR A 486 1.28 -5.80 -9.52
C TYR A 486 2.36 -6.62 -10.22
N GLU A 487 2.75 -6.27 -11.45
CA GLU A 487 3.63 -7.13 -12.22
C GLU A 487 5.05 -7.22 -11.69
N LEU A 488 5.62 -6.13 -11.16
CA LEU A 488 6.90 -6.26 -10.45
C LEU A 488 6.74 -7.11 -9.19
N LEU A 489 5.66 -6.91 -8.44
CA LEU A 489 5.43 -7.67 -7.22
C LEU A 489 5.16 -9.15 -7.49
N ASN A 490 4.44 -9.46 -8.58
CA ASN A 490 4.23 -10.79 -9.13
C ASN A 490 5.56 -11.43 -9.51
N LEU A 491 6.42 -10.69 -10.23
CA LEU A 491 7.76 -11.14 -10.59
C LEU A 491 8.60 -11.46 -9.34
N ILE A 492 8.52 -10.61 -8.32
CA ILE A 492 9.27 -10.77 -7.06
C ILE A 492 8.67 -11.87 -6.17
N ASN A 493 7.36 -12.07 -6.16
CA ASN A 493 6.75 -13.09 -5.30
C ASN A 493 6.59 -14.45 -6.00
N GLY A 494 6.84 -14.52 -7.31
CA GLY A 494 6.45 -15.69 -8.12
C GLY A 494 4.92 -15.85 -8.17
N GLU A 495 4.18 -14.75 -8.07
CA GLU A 495 2.73 -14.74 -8.05
C GLU A 495 2.15 -14.30 -9.41
N GLY A 496 0.90 -14.63 -9.67
CA GLY A 496 0.16 -14.22 -10.87
C GLY A 496 -1.13 -13.51 -10.53
N LYS A 497 -1.14 -12.73 -9.43
CA LYS A 497 -2.35 -12.15 -8.86
C LYS A 497 -2.50 -10.69 -9.29
N GLY A 498 -3.74 -10.18 -9.27
CA GLY A 498 -4.04 -8.77 -9.53
C GLY A 498 -5.26 -8.59 -10.41
N LYS A 499 -5.93 -7.45 -10.24
CA LYS A 499 -7.02 -7.04 -11.13
C LYS A 499 -6.46 -6.13 -12.21
N THR A 500 -6.88 -6.37 -13.44
CA THR A 500 -6.65 -5.46 -14.57
C THR A 500 -7.31 -4.11 -14.25
N PRO A 501 -6.58 -2.99 -14.27
CA PRO A 501 -7.18 -1.67 -14.16
C PRO A 501 -8.02 -1.40 -15.42
N ASP A 502 -9.13 -0.68 -15.26
CA ASP A 502 -9.92 -0.15 -16.40
C ASP A 502 -9.16 1.04 -17.03
N ALA A 503 -8.12 0.71 -17.81
CA ALA A 503 -7.22 1.68 -18.43
C ALA A 503 -6.98 1.35 -19.90
N GLU A 504 -6.91 2.39 -20.72
CA GLU A 504 -6.59 2.28 -22.15
C GLU A 504 -5.08 2.22 -22.38
N ILE A 505 -4.33 2.80 -21.45
CA ILE A 505 -2.89 2.90 -21.50
C ILE A 505 -2.28 2.84 -20.11
N SER A 506 -1.09 2.27 -19.99
CA SER A 506 -0.33 2.21 -18.74
C SER A 506 1.04 2.85 -18.88
N LEU A 507 1.40 3.62 -17.85
CA LEU A 507 2.74 4.19 -17.69
C LEU A 507 3.76 3.17 -17.17
N CYS A 508 3.31 1.99 -16.74
CA CYS A 508 4.16 0.85 -16.41
C CYS A 508 4.15 -0.16 -17.57
N PRO A 509 5.23 -0.29 -18.35
CA PRO A 509 5.29 -1.25 -19.44
C PRO A 509 5.21 -2.71 -18.99
N LEU A 510 5.62 -3.05 -17.77
CA LEU A 510 5.45 -4.39 -17.20
C LEU A 510 3.97 -4.74 -17.08
N ALA A 511 3.19 -3.83 -16.50
CA ALA A 511 1.74 -3.98 -16.41
C ALA A 511 1.10 -4.00 -17.80
N SER A 512 1.52 -3.12 -18.72
CA SER A 512 1.04 -3.10 -20.11
C SER A 512 1.18 -4.47 -20.78
N LYS A 513 2.41 -5.01 -20.78
CA LYS A 513 2.71 -6.28 -21.42
C LYS A 513 1.93 -7.43 -20.82
N LYS A 514 1.83 -7.50 -19.48
CA LYS A 514 1.09 -8.57 -18.81
C LYS A 514 -0.40 -8.53 -19.08
N LEU A 515 -0.97 -7.33 -19.03
CA LEU A 515 -2.41 -7.12 -19.06
C LEU A 515 -2.96 -6.94 -20.48
N GLY A 516 -2.08 -6.86 -21.49
CA GLY A 516 -2.46 -6.64 -22.88
C GLY A 516 -3.02 -5.23 -23.15
N ILE A 517 -2.69 -4.25 -22.30
CA ILE A 517 -3.04 -2.83 -22.51
C ILE A 517 -1.85 -2.08 -23.10
N LYS A 518 -2.10 -1.01 -23.84
CA LYS A 518 -1.03 -0.22 -24.47
C LYS A 518 -0.08 0.37 -23.42
N SER A 519 1.20 0.47 -23.75
CA SER A 519 2.18 1.23 -22.98
C SER A 519 2.30 2.66 -23.50
N TYR A 520 2.93 3.54 -22.73
CA TYR A 520 3.27 4.89 -23.20
C TYR A 520 4.17 4.89 -24.46
N ILE A 521 4.91 3.80 -24.70
CA ILE A 521 5.78 3.62 -25.86
C ILE A 521 4.95 3.31 -27.11
N ASP A 522 3.82 2.60 -26.96
CA ASP A 522 2.94 2.27 -28.09
C ASP A 522 2.21 3.49 -28.67
N ILE A 523 2.14 4.61 -27.93
CA ILE A 523 1.62 5.90 -28.44
C ILE A 523 2.48 6.42 -29.59
N LEU A 524 3.78 6.11 -29.57
CA LEU A 524 4.73 6.60 -30.56
C LEU A 524 4.45 6.02 -31.96
N GLN A 525 3.64 4.96 -32.06
CA GLN A 525 3.30 4.28 -33.32
C GLN A 525 4.53 3.85 -34.12
N VAL A 526 5.59 3.48 -33.39
CA VAL A 526 6.84 3.02 -33.97
C VAL A 526 6.74 1.51 -34.19
N ASN A 527 6.81 1.10 -35.46
CA ASN A 527 6.88 -0.30 -35.85
C ASN A 527 8.35 -0.71 -36.07
N LEU A 528 8.72 -1.86 -35.53
CA LEU A 528 9.95 -2.56 -35.86
C LEU A 528 9.65 -3.45 -37.06
N ASP A 529 10.43 -3.34 -38.14
CA ASP A 529 10.23 -4.15 -39.33
C ASP A 529 11.03 -5.46 -39.19
N ILE A 530 10.33 -6.55 -38.90
CA ILE A 530 10.93 -7.86 -38.62
C ILE A 530 11.49 -8.49 -39.91
N GLU A 531 10.99 -8.10 -41.09
CA GLU A 531 11.47 -8.67 -42.36
C GLU A 531 12.81 -8.09 -42.79
N GLU A 532 13.18 -6.89 -42.32
CA GLU A 532 14.49 -6.29 -42.59
C GLU A 532 15.64 -7.06 -41.90
N GLU A 533 15.37 -7.73 -40.78
CA GLU A 533 16.35 -8.53 -40.06
C GLU A 533 16.81 -9.73 -40.89
N LYS A 534 15.85 -10.47 -41.46
CA LYS A 534 16.13 -11.57 -42.39
C LYS A 534 16.86 -11.07 -43.64
N ALA A 535 16.55 -9.86 -44.11
CA ALA A 535 17.23 -9.28 -45.25
C ALA A 535 18.72 -9.03 -44.96
N ILE A 536 19.08 -8.54 -43.76
CA ILE A 536 20.49 -8.41 -43.33
C ILE A 536 21.19 -9.77 -43.37
N TYR A 537 20.58 -10.80 -42.79
CA TYR A 537 21.14 -12.14 -42.80
C TYR A 537 21.40 -12.65 -44.23
N GLN A 538 20.42 -12.51 -45.13
CA GLN A 538 20.55 -12.95 -46.54
C GLN A 538 21.61 -12.13 -47.30
N GLU A 539 21.69 -10.82 -47.05
CA GLU A 539 22.71 -9.94 -47.64
C GLU A 539 24.12 -10.30 -47.15
N LEU A 540 24.25 -10.66 -45.87
CA LEU A 540 25.51 -11.13 -45.29
C LEU A 540 25.94 -12.47 -45.91
N LEU A 541 25.05 -13.45 -45.99
CA LEU A 541 25.30 -14.74 -46.64
C LEU A 541 25.73 -14.55 -48.10
N THR A 542 25.01 -13.71 -48.84
CA THR A 542 25.30 -13.43 -50.25
C THR A 542 26.66 -12.75 -50.42
N SER A 543 27.00 -11.80 -49.55
CA SER A 543 28.27 -11.07 -49.60
C SER A 543 29.46 -11.97 -49.26
N LEU A 544 29.29 -12.86 -48.28
CA LEU A 544 30.30 -13.86 -47.92
C LEU A 544 30.48 -14.89 -49.04
N GLN A 545 29.39 -15.36 -49.66
CA GLN A 545 29.46 -16.27 -50.81
C GLN A 545 30.13 -15.62 -52.02
N LYS A 546 29.79 -14.38 -52.36
CA LYS A 546 30.44 -13.63 -53.47
C LYS A 546 31.92 -13.39 -53.22
N SER A 547 32.33 -13.32 -51.96
CA SER A 547 33.72 -13.07 -51.56
C SER A 547 34.47 -14.37 -51.26
N LYS A 548 33.91 -15.55 -51.57
CA LYS A 548 34.47 -16.86 -51.20
C LYS A 548 35.92 -17.04 -51.68
N ASP A 549 36.24 -16.61 -52.89
CA ASP A 549 37.60 -16.74 -53.43
C ASP A 549 38.60 -15.89 -52.65
N ILE A 550 38.23 -14.64 -52.33
CA ILE A 550 39.05 -13.72 -51.50
C ILE A 550 39.21 -14.29 -50.08
N ILE A 551 38.15 -14.84 -49.51
CA ILE A 551 38.19 -15.48 -48.19
C ILE A 551 39.14 -16.67 -48.22
N THR A 552 39.05 -17.52 -49.24
CA THR A 552 39.91 -18.71 -49.42
C THR A 552 41.37 -18.30 -49.57
N ASP A 553 41.67 -17.30 -50.40
CA ASP A 553 43.03 -16.77 -50.56
C ASP A 553 43.55 -16.17 -49.25
N SER A 554 42.69 -15.49 -48.48
CA SER A 554 43.09 -14.91 -47.20
C SER A 554 43.40 -15.95 -46.12
N GLN A 555 42.90 -17.19 -46.24
CA GLN A 555 43.23 -18.28 -45.30
C GLN A 555 44.71 -18.66 -45.31
N TRP A 556 45.41 -18.39 -46.42
CA TRP A 556 46.86 -18.61 -46.51
C TRP A 556 47.64 -17.85 -45.42
N TYR A 557 47.08 -16.74 -44.91
CA TYR A 557 47.71 -15.92 -43.88
C TYR A 557 47.43 -16.36 -42.43
N LEU A 558 46.61 -17.40 -42.19
CA LEU A 558 46.25 -17.84 -40.83
C LEU A 558 47.48 -18.28 -39.99
N ASP A 559 48.55 -18.75 -40.64
CA ASP A 559 49.78 -19.15 -39.95
C ASP A 559 50.87 -18.06 -39.94
N LEU A 560 50.64 -16.93 -40.62
CA LEU A 560 51.60 -15.83 -40.77
C LEU A 560 51.17 -14.56 -40.03
N ASP A 561 49.91 -14.15 -40.20
CA ASP A 561 49.27 -13.04 -39.51
C ASP A 561 47.75 -13.23 -39.57
N ASN A 562 47.21 -13.80 -38.49
CA ASN A 562 45.77 -13.98 -38.34
C ASN A 562 44.98 -12.67 -38.58
N SER A 563 45.53 -11.52 -38.18
CA SER A 563 44.82 -10.23 -38.23
C SER A 563 44.45 -9.79 -39.64
N LEU A 564 45.15 -10.30 -40.66
CA LEU A 564 44.86 -10.03 -42.08
C LEU A 564 43.59 -10.77 -42.53
N PHE A 565 43.50 -12.06 -42.22
CA PHE A 565 42.29 -12.85 -42.44
C PHE A 565 41.10 -12.25 -41.70
N GLU A 566 41.30 -11.86 -40.44
CA GLU A 566 40.28 -11.23 -39.61
C GLU A 566 39.73 -9.95 -40.24
N LYS A 567 40.62 -9.07 -40.75
CA LYS A 567 40.24 -7.80 -41.39
C LYS A 567 39.43 -7.98 -42.66
N VAL A 568 39.70 -9.02 -43.45
CA VAL A 568 38.93 -9.31 -44.67
C VAL A 568 37.48 -9.59 -44.31
N ILE A 569 37.27 -10.48 -43.33
CA ILE A 569 35.92 -10.82 -42.86
C ILE A 569 35.24 -9.63 -42.19
N ASP A 570 35.95 -8.92 -41.31
CA ASP A 570 35.41 -7.74 -40.62
C ASP A 570 34.99 -6.66 -41.63
N ASN A 571 35.75 -6.45 -42.71
CA ASN A 571 35.39 -5.50 -43.77
C ASN A 571 34.14 -5.92 -44.54
N ILE A 572 33.99 -7.20 -44.86
CA ILE A 572 32.79 -7.72 -45.54
C ILE A 572 31.56 -7.50 -44.65
N ILE A 573 31.65 -7.87 -43.38
CA ILE A 573 30.57 -7.68 -42.41
C ILE A 573 30.27 -6.19 -42.26
N THR A 574 31.28 -5.36 -42.01
CA THR A 574 31.12 -3.91 -41.82
C THR A 574 30.40 -3.26 -43.00
N LYS A 575 30.76 -3.64 -44.23
CA LYS A 575 30.16 -3.08 -45.45
C LYS A 575 28.67 -3.42 -45.60
N VAL A 576 28.24 -4.59 -45.14
CA VAL A 576 26.81 -4.97 -45.12
C VAL A 576 26.05 -4.17 -44.06
N LEU A 577 26.70 -3.88 -42.93
CA LEU A 577 26.08 -3.22 -41.78
C LEU A 577 26.11 -1.68 -41.86
N GLU A 578 27.04 -1.06 -42.61
CA GLU A 578 27.36 0.39 -42.54
C GLU A 578 26.19 1.33 -42.86
N ASN A 579 25.17 0.85 -43.57
CA ASN A 579 24.02 1.64 -44.02
C ASN A 579 22.70 1.25 -43.34
N LYS A 580 22.74 0.37 -42.34
CA LYS A 580 21.55 -0.08 -41.62
C LYS A 580 21.31 0.81 -40.39
N SER A 581 20.05 0.92 -39.98
CA SER A 581 19.69 1.72 -38.81
C SER A 581 20.15 1.05 -37.50
N THR A 582 20.47 1.86 -36.49
CA THR A 582 21.01 1.36 -35.22
C THR A 582 20.07 0.38 -34.52
N GLU A 583 18.75 0.65 -34.51
CA GLU A 583 17.78 -0.26 -33.91
C GLU A 583 17.71 -1.62 -34.61
N LEU A 584 17.82 -1.65 -35.94
CA LEU A 584 17.74 -2.85 -36.75
C LEU A 584 18.99 -3.70 -36.53
N LEU A 585 20.14 -3.04 -36.48
CA LEU A 585 21.43 -3.65 -36.17
C LEU A 585 21.45 -4.27 -34.76
N ILE A 586 20.89 -3.58 -33.77
CA ILE A 586 20.73 -4.11 -32.40
C ILE A 586 19.76 -5.29 -32.39
N ASP A 587 18.60 -5.20 -33.04
CA ASP A 587 17.62 -6.30 -33.10
C ASP A 587 18.24 -7.55 -33.75
N PHE A 588 18.91 -7.38 -34.89
CA PHE A 588 19.66 -8.46 -35.55
C PHE A 588 20.70 -9.09 -34.63
N TYR A 589 21.48 -8.27 -33.90
CA TYR A 589 22.46 -8.77 -32.93
C TYR A 589 21.81 -9.65 -31.84
N LEU A 590 20.64 -9.25 -31.33
CA LEU A 590 19.94 -9.95 -30.25
C LEU A 590 19.34 -11.29 -30.68
N ASN A 591 19.05 -11.43 -31.97
CA ASN A 591 18.45 -12.60 -32.60
C ASN A 591 19.47 -13.41 -33.45
N LEU A 592 20.78 -13.13 -33.33
CA LEU A 592 21.84 -13.86 -34.03
C LEU A 592 21.76 -15.39 -33.84
N ASP A 593 21.22 -15.84 -32.71
CA ASP A 593 21.04 -17.26 -32.42
C ASP A 593 19.96 -17.96 -33.24
N ASP A 594 19.04 -17.19 -33.82
CA ASP A 594 17.97 -17.70 -34.68
C ASP A 594 18.47 -17.96 -36.12
N TYR A 595 19.69 -17.54 -36.46
CA TYR A 595 20.30 -17.69 -37.77
C TYR A 595 21.42 -18.73 -37.82
N ASP A 596 21.45 -19.48 -38.92
CA ASP A 596 22.41 -20.56 -39.14
C ASP A 596 23.62 -20.10 -39.97
N PHE A 597 24.71 -19.79 -39.27
CA PHE A 597 26.00 -19.50 -39.91
C PHE A 597 26.89 -20.75 -40.07
N SER A 598 26.40 -21.96 -39.79
CA SER A 598 27.22 -23.19 -39.80
C SER A 598 27.83 -23.54 -41.16
N SER A 599 27.26 -23.01 -42.24
CA SER A 599 27.81 -23.13 -43.60
C SER A 599 29.10 -22.34 -43.82
N LEU A 600 29.52 -21.53 -42.85
CA LEU A 600 30.68 -20.66 -42.91
C LEU A 600 31.67 -21.11 -41.82
N ASP A 601 32.89 -21.48 -42.23
CA ASP A 601 33.95 -22.05 -41.39
C ASP A 601 34.59 -20.99 -40.44
N ILE A 602 33.82 -19.97 -40.05
CA ILE A 602 34.27 -18.74 -39.39
C ILE A 602 33.26 -18.36 -38.31
N SER A 603 33.76 -17.96 -37.14
CA SER A 603 32.94 -17.45 -36.02
C SER A 603 32.37 -16.05 -36.30
N ILE A 604 31.44 -15.96 -37.26
CA ILE A 604 30.79 -14.71 -37.70
C ILE A 604 30.02 -14.05 -36.56
N LYS A 605 29.41 -14.85 -35.67
CA LYS A 605 28.69 -14.35 -34.49
C LYS A 605 29.60 -13.54 -33.56
N GLU A 606 30.80 -14.04 -33.26
CA GLU A 606 31.77 -13.34 -32.41
C GLU A 606 32.29 -12.07 -33.08
N ARG A 607 32.48 -12.08 -34.40
CA ARG A 607 32.91 -10.91 -35.17
C ARG A 607 31.87 -9.81 -35.21
N ILE A 608 30.61 -10.14 -35.46
CA ILE A 608 29.49 -9.19 -35.39
C ILE A 608 29.43 -8.58 -33.98
N ALA A 609 29.60 -9.38 -32.92
CA ALA A 609 29.66 -8.90 -31.55
C ALA A 609 30.85 -7.94 -31.29
N LEU A 610 32.01 -8.22 -31.87
CA LEU A 610 33.20 -7.35 -31.81
C LEU A 610 33.02 -6.03 -32.54
N ILE A 611 32.34 -6.04 -33.69
CA ILE A 611 32.04 -4.83 -34.48
C ILE A 611 31.10 -3.90 -33.71
N TYR A 612 30.10 -4.43 -33.00
CA TYR A 612 29.21 -3.60 -32.16
C TYR A 612 29.83 -3.09 -30.86
N LYS A 613 30.92 -3.69 -30.39
CA LYS A 613 31.66 -3.26 -29.19
C LYS A 613 32.66 -2.13 -29.46
N LYS A 614 33.06 -1.93 -30.72
CA LYS A 614 33.94 -0.85 -31.18
C LYS A 614 33.11 0.39 -31.48
#